data_AF-A0A452DNR8-F1
#
_entry.id   AF-A0A452DNR8-F1
#
_cell.length_a   1.000
_cell.length_b   1.000
_cell.length_c   1.000
_cell.angle_alpha   90.00
_cell.angle_beta   90.00
_cell.angle_gamma   90.00
#
_symmetry.space_group_name_H-M   'P 1'
#
loop_
_entity.id
_entity.type
_entity.pdbx_description
1 polymer ?
#
loop_
_entity_poly.entity_id
_entity_poly.type
_entity_poly.pdbx_seq_one_letter_code
_entity_poly.pdbx_strand_id
1 'polypeptide(L)'
;MISISLKFYKELQAHGADKLLKRVYGSYLVNPESGYNVSLLYDLENLPASKDSIVHQAGMLKRNCFASVFEKYFQFQEEDKEGENRAVIHYRDDEIMYVESKKDRVTVVFSTVFKDDDDVVIGKVFMQEFKERRRASPTAPQVLFKLKDTDAAVGDNVGYITFVLFPHHCNASARDTINLIHTFRDYLPYHIKRLKAYIHTCMGTKTSDFLEVLNRARPDAKKKEMKTITGKTFSSH
;
A
#
# COMPACT_ATOMS: atom_id res chain seq x y z
N MET A 1 17.22 17.91 -14.04
CA MET A 1 16.22 18.41 -13.06
C MET A 1 15.22 17.29 -12.80
N ILE A 2 14.73 17.17 -11.57
CA ILE A 2 13.73 16.18 -11.16
C ILE A 2 12.60 16.93 -10.44
N SER A 3 11.39 16.89 -10.98
CA SER A 3 10.24 17.62 -10.44
C SER A 3 9.12 16.64 -10.04
N ILE A 4 8.43 16.92 -8.93
CA ILE A 4 7.28 16.14 -8.46
C ILE A 4 6.05 17.03 -8.29
N SER A 5 4.90 16.51 -8.69
CA SER A 5 3.59 17.14 -8.54
C SER A 5 2.67 16.25 -7.70
N LEU A 6 2.10 16.82 -6.65
CA LEU A 6 1.19 16.19 -5.70
C LEU A 6 0.00 17.13 -5.50
N LYS A 7 -1.21 16.68 -5.85
CA LYS A 7 -2.44 17.50 -5.75
C LYS A 7 -2.64 18.10 -4.35
N PHE A 8 -2.25 17.36 -3.32
CA PHE A 8 -2.38 17.70 -1.89
C PHE A 8 -1.10 18.31 -1.29
N TYR A 9 -0.14 18.78 -2.11
CA TYR A 9 1.11 19.33 -1.58
C TYR A 9 0.89 20.51 -0.62
N LYS A 10 -0.08 21.37 -0.90
CA LYS A 10 -0.42 22.52 -0.02
C LYS A 10 -0.82 22.09 1.39
N GLU A 11 -1.48 20.94 1.51
CA GLU A 11 -1.85 20.37 2.81
C GLU A 11 -0.60 19.90 3.56
N LEU A 12 0.32 19.21 2.88
CA LEU A 12 1.62 18.83 3.45
C LEU A 12 2.46 20.04 3.85
N GLN A 13 2.40 21.11 3.05
CA GLN A 13 3.09 22.38 3.31
C GLN A 13 2.61 23.04 4.60
N ALA A 14 1.30 23.00 4.88
CA ALA A 14 0.73 23.47 6.15
C ALA A 14 1.26 22.69 7.38
N HIS A 15 1.77 21.49 7.17
CA HIS A 15 2.42 20.66 8.19
C HIS A 15 3.95 20.63 8.10
N GLY A 16 4.56 21.59 7.38
CA GLY A 16 6.01 21.83 7.42
C GLY A 16 6.84 21.10 6.37
N ALA A 17 6.24 20.68 5.24
CA ALA A 17 6.95 20.02 4.14
C ALA A 17 8.20 20.80 3.68
N ASP A 18 8.09 22.10 3.43
CA ASP A 18 9.21 22.90 2.91
C ASP A 18 10.42 22.93 3.85
N LYS A 19 10.19 23.01 5.17
CA LYS A 19 11.25 22.98 6.18
C LYS A 19 12.00 21.66 6.16
N LEU A 20 11.26 20.55 6.09
CA LEU A 20 11.85 19.21 6.00
C LEU A 20 12.61 19.03 4.69
N LEU A 21 12.01 19.40 3.56
CA LEU A 21 12.64 19.27 2.25
C LEU A 21 13.90 20.12 2.15
N LYS A 22 13.92 21.33 2.74
CA LYS A 22 15.12 22.15 2.78
C LYS A 22 16.22 21.52 3.62
N ARG A 23 15.87 20.89 4.75
CA ARG A 23 16.80 20.13 5.60
C ARG A 23 17.39 18.91 4.89
N VAL A 24 16.57 18.19 4.10
CA VAL A 24 16.99 16.95 3.43
C VAL A 24 17.78 17.22 2.15
N TYR A 25 17.29 18.13 1.30
CA TYR A 25 17.84 18.35 -0.04
C TYR A 25 18.77 19.56 -0.13
N GLY A 26 18.75 20.46 0.84
CA GLY A 26 19.74 21.54 0.98
C GLY A 26 19.88 22.42 -0.26
N SER A 27 21.05 22.33 -0.91
CA SER A 27 21.41 23.05 -2.13
C SER A 27 20.77 22.48 -3.39
N TYR A 28 20.36 21.20 -3.38
CA TYR A 28 19.71 20.57 -4.54
C TYR A 28 18.26 21.04 -4.70
N LEU A 29 17.62 21.53 -3.64
CA LEU A 29 16.26 22.07 -3.68
C LEU A 29 16.27 23.47 -4.30
N VAL A 30 15.59 23.62 -5.44
CA VAL A 30 15.47 24.88 -6.19
C VAL A 30 14.02 25.34 -6.27
N ASN A 31 13.78 26.50 -6.88
CA ASN A 31 12.42 26.94 -7.19
C ASN A 31 11.70 25.88 -8.03
N PRO A 32 10.44 25.56 -7.69
CA PRO A 32 9.69 24.53 -8.39
C PRO A 32 9.46 24.92 -9.85
N GLU A 33 9.61 23.94 -10.73
CA GLU A 33 9.24 24.02 -12.15
C GLU A 33 7.74 24.34 -12.29
N SER A 34 7.39 25.09 -13.34
CA SER A 34 5.98 25.44 -13.61
C SER A 34 5.11 24.18 -13.71
N GLY A 35 4.03 24.13 -12.92
CA GLY A 35 3.13 22.97 -12.84
C GLY A 35 3.52 21.89 -11.82
N TYR A 36 4.67 22.03 -11.16
CA TYR A 36 5.16 21.12 -10.13
C TYR A 36 5.20 21.80 -8.75
N ASN A 37 5.33 20.99 -7.70
CA ASN A 37 5.37 21.50 -6.32
C ASN A 37 6.78 21.56 -5.75
N VAL A 38 7.64 20.61 -6.12
CA VAL A 38 9.02 20.50 -5.63
C VAL A 38 9.91 20.11 -6.80
N SER A 39 11.05 20.79 -6.93
CA SER A 39 12.05 20.51 -7.95
C SER A 39 13.45 20.40 -7.35
N LEU A 40 14.16 19.36 -7.76
CA LEU A 40 15.55 19.10 -7.44
C LEU A 40 16.43 19.33 -8.67
N LEU A 41 17.52 20.07 -8.50
CA LEU A 41 18.52 20.30 -9.53
C LEU A 41 19.85 19.65 -9.13
N TYR A 42 20.35 18.80 -10.01
CA TYR A 42 21.66 18.16 -9.87
C TYR A 42 22.53 18.61 -11.04
N ASP A 43 23.68 19.19 -10.72
CA ASP A 43 24.71 19.55 -11.68
C ASP A 43 25.58 18.33 -11.97
N LEU A 44 25.68 17.93 -13.24
CA LEU A 44 26.45 16.75 -13.66
C LEU A 44 27.96 17.01 -13.68
N GLU A 45 28.37 18.27 -13.75
CA GLU A 45 29.79 18.68 -13.73
C GLU A 45 30.31 18.76 -12.29
N ASN A 46 29.41 18.98 -11.32
CA ASN A 46 29.74 19.16 -9.91
C ASN A 46 28.97 18.18 -8.99
N LEU A 47 29.35 16.90 -9.05
CA LEU A 47 28.76 15.86 -8.21
C LEU A 47 29.63 15.54 -6.98
N PRO A 48 29.02 15.20 -5.83
CA PRO A 48 29.76 14.72 -4.68
C PRO A 48 30.39 13.35 -4.95
N ALA A 49 31.42 13.00 -4.16
CA ALA A 49 32.09 11.70 -4.26
C ALA A 49 31.13 10.52 -4.00
N SER A 50 30.22 10.65 -3.02
CA SER A 50 29.22 9.63 -2.70
C SER A 50 27.92 9.84 -3.48
N LYS A 51 27.86 9.28 -4.69
CA LYS A 51 26.70 9.38 -5.59
C LYS A 51 25.49 8.57 -5.09
N ASP A 52 25.72 7.43 -4.45
CA ASP A 52 24.63 6.56 -4.00
C ASP A 52 23.71 7.26 -2.98
N SER A 53 24.27 8.09 -2.10
CA SER A 53 23.52 8.83 -1.10
C SER A 53 22.51 9.81 -1.72
N ILE A 54 22.95 10.60 -2.71
CA ILE A 54 22.09 11.58 -3.39
C ILE A 54 21.03 10.90 -4.27
N VAL A 55 21.38 9.79 -4.93
CA VAL A 55 20.45 9.00 -5.74
C VAL A 55 19.37 8.40 -4.85
N HIS A 56 19.76 7.83 -3.71
CA HIS A 56 18.81 7.27 -2.75
C HIS A 56 17.86 8.35 -2.21
N GLN A 57 18.39 9.51 -1.79
CA GLN A 57 17.55 10.62 -1.31
C GLN A 57 16.63 11.18 -2.40
N ALA A 58 17.08 11.27 -3.65
CA ALA A 58 16.24 11.65 -4.77
C ALA A 58 15.09 10.64 -4.99
N GLY A 59 15.38 9.34 -4.89
CA GLY A 59 14.37 8.28 -4.98
C GLY A 59 13.30 8.34 -3.88
N MET A 60 13.63 8.90 -2.72
CA MET A 60 12.69 9.07 -1.60
C MET A 60 11.87 10.37 -1.65
N LEU A 61 11.85 11.11 -2.77
CA LEU A 61 11.22 12.44 -2.84
C LEU A 61 9.75 12.46 -2.40
N LYS A 62 8.92 11.53 -2.88
CA LYS A 62 7.52 11.41 -2.44
C LYS A 62 7.42 11.12 -0.94
N ARG A 63 8.22 10.16 -0.44
CA ARG A 63 8.26 9.81 0.98
C ARG A 63 8.64 11.01 1.84
N ASN A 64 9.65 11.77 1.44
CA ASN A 64 10.11 12.94 2.18
C ASN A 64 9.09 14.08 2.17
N CYS A 65 8.30 14.24 1.10
CA CYS A 65 7.16 15.17 1.12
C CYS A 65 6.13 14.77 2.19
N PHE A 66 5.81 13.47 2.31
CA PHE A 66 4.88 12.96 3.32
C PHE A 66 5.46 12.95 4.74
N ALA A 67 6.78 12.82 4.90
CA ALA A 67 7.39 12.65 6.21
C ALA A 67 7.10 13.82 7.17
N SER A 68 6.89 15.04 6.64
CA SER A 68 6.72 16.24 7.47
C SER A 68 5.50 16.16 8.37
N VAL A 69 4.37 15.65 7.87
CA VAL A 69 3.17 15.49 8.70
C VAL A 69 3.40 14.48 9.81
N PHE A 70 4.10 13.37 9.55
CA PHE A 70 4.36 12.39 10.60
C PHE A 70 5.36 12.92 11.64
N GLU A 71 6.47 13.52 11.21
CA GLU A 71 7.47 14.10 12.12
C GLU A 71 6.86 15.17 13.02
N LYS A 72 6.00 16.05 12.49
CA LYS A 72 5.31 17.07 13.28
C LYS A 72 4.47 16.47 14.42
N TYR A 73 3.66 15.44 14.13
CA TYR A 73 2.78 14.84 15.15
C TYR A 73 3.52 13.89 16.09
N PHE A 74 4.62 13.29 15.64
CA PHE A 74 5.52 12.54 16.52
C PHE A 74 6.19 13.48 17.53
N GLN A 75 6.64 14.65 17.07
CA GLN A 75 7.19 15.69 17.94
C GLN A 75 6.14 16.22 18.93
N PHE A 76 4.89 16.44 18.48
CA PHE A 76 3.82 16.83 19.40
C PHE A 76 3.57 15.79 20.50
N GLN A 77 3.66 14.51 20.17
CA GLN A 77 3.54 13.44 21.17
C GLN A 77 4.73 13.42 22.12
N GLU A 78 5.96 13.61 21.61
CA GLU A 78 7.18 13.62 22.42
C GLU A 78 7.25 14.84 23.37
N GLU A 79 6.69 15.97 22.96
CA GLU A 79 6.64 17.21 23.75
C GLU A 79 5.38 17.32 24.65
N ASP A 80 4.57 16.25 24.75
CA ASP A 80 3.30 16.23 25.47
C ASP A 80 2.33 17.38 25.08
N LYS A 81 2.37 17.81 23.82
CA LYS A 81 1.48 18.84 23.26
C LYS A 81 0.15 18.23 22.85
N GLU A 82 -0.82 18.31 23.75
CA GLU A 82 -2.19 17.83 23.55
C GLU A 82 -3.11 18.90 22.94
N GLY A 83 -4.22 18.47 22.32
CA GLY A 83 -5.28 19.37 21.84
C GLY A 83 -4.97 20.08 20.52
N GLU A 84 -3.84 19.78 19.89
CA GLU A 84 -3.50 20.27 18.56
C GLU A 84 -4.48 19.76 17.50
N ASN A 85 -4.79 20.61 16.52
CA ASN A 85 -5.69 20.24 15.43
C ASN A 85 -5.12 19.03 14.67
N ARG A 86 -5.98 18.04 14.39
CA ARG A 86 -5.60 16.89 13.54
C ARG A 86 -5.24 17.34 12.13
N ALA A 87 -4.27 16.67 11.52
CA ALA A 87 -3.97 16.84 10.10
C ALA A 87 -5.02 16.13 9.28
N VAL A 88 -5.39 16.71 8.15
CA VAL A 88 -6.30 16.13 7.16
C VAL A 88 -5.60 16.21 5.81
N ILE A 89 -5.20 15.07 5.27
CA ILE A 89 -4.48 14.96 4.00
C ILE A 89 -5.32 14.19 2.99
N HIS A 90 -5.79 14.84 1.94
CA HIS A 90 -6.53 14.25 0.82
C HIS A 90 -5.54 13.64 -0.19
N TYR A 91 -4.92 12.53 0.22
CA TYR A 91 -3.85 11.91 -0.57
C TYR A 91 -4.35 11.25 -1.87
N ARG A 92 -5.68 11.12 -2.05
CA ARG A 92 -6.38 10.84 -3.31
C ARG A 92 -7.65 11.70 -3.38
N ASP A 93 -8.28 11.69 -4.56
CA ASP A 93 -9.52 12.45 -4.81
C ASP A 93 -10.69 11.96 -3.93
N ASP A 94 -10.71 10.68 -3.56
CA ASP A 94 -11.76 10.00 -2.80
C ASP A 94 -11.28 9.39 -1.46
N GLU A 95 -10.01 9.58 -1.08
CA GLU A 95 -9.44 9.01 0.14
C GLU A 95 -8.73 10.06 1.00
N ILE A 96 -8.81 9.91 2.31
CA ILE A 96 -8.33 10.91 3.28
C ILE A 96 -7.50 10.21 4.37
N MET A 97 -6.37 10.82 4.73
CA MET A 97 -5.57 10.42 5.88
C MET A 97 -5.69 11.47 6.99
N TYR A 98 -6.01 11.00 8.19
CA TYR A 98 -6.01 11.83 9.39
C TYR A 98 -4.82 11.47 10.27
N VAL A 99 -4.13 12.47 10.80
CA VAL A 99 -3.05 12.28 11.79
C VAL A 99 -3.37 13.11 13.01
N GLU A 100 -3.38 12.47 14.18
CA GLU A 100 -3.70 13.11 15.45
C GLU A 100 -2.73 12.63 16.52
N SER A 101 -2.26 13.56 17.34
CA SER A 101 -1.39 13.27 18.48
C SER A 101 -2.23 13.27 19.76
N LYS A 102 -1.98 12.31 20.62
CA LYS A 102 -2.52 12.23 21.99
C LYS A 102 -1.35 12.02 22.95
N LYS A 103 -1.61 12.18 24.24
CA LYS A 103 -0.61 12.03 25.31
C LYS A 103 0.27 10.79 25.17
N ASP A 104 -0.35 9.63 24.99
CA ASP A 104 0.31 8.32 25.06
C ASP A 104 0.53 7.67 23.68
N ARG A 105 0.08 8.31 22.60
CA ARG A 105 0.02 7.69 21.26
C ARG A 105 -0.16 8.70 20.14
N VAL A 106 0.24 8.32 18.95
CA VAL A 106 -0.14 8.99 17.69
C VAL A 106 -1.09 8.08 16.94
N THR A 107 -2.23 8.62 16.49
CA THR A 107 -3.20 7.89 15.68
C THR A 107 -3.15 8.35 14.24
N VAL A 108 -2.98 7.39 13.33
CA VAL A 108 -3.04 7.60 11.88
C VAL A 108 -4.25 6.85 11.35
N VAL A 109 -5.22 7.56 10.77
CA VAL A 109 -6.45 6.98 10.23
C VAL A 109 -6.44 7.12 8.71
N PHE A 110 -6.54 6.00 7.99
CA PHE A 110 -6.77 5.96 6.55
C PHE A 110 -8.26 5.73 6.29
N SER A 111 -8.91 6.66 5.59
CA SER A 111 -10.24 6.49 4.99
C SER A 111 -10.04 6.01 3.57
N THR A 112 -10.09 4.69 3.35
CA THR A 112 -9.90 4.06 2.05
C THR A 112 -11.26 3.73 1.42
N VAL A 113 -11.35 3.85 0.09
CA VAL A 113 -12.52 3.46 -0.68
C VAL A 113 -12.23 2.15 -1.40
N PHE A 114 -13.05 1.14 -1.17
CA PHE A 114 -13.01 -0.11 -1.93
C PHE A 114 -13.92 0.04 -3.15
N LYS A 115 -13.37 -0.15 -4.35
CA LYS A 115 -14.14 0.05 -5.59
C LYS A 115 -14.99 -1.17 -5.96
N ASP A 116 -14.48 -2.35 -5.65
CA ASP A 116 -15.15 -3.63 -5.91
C ASP A 116 -15.72 -4.18 -4.60
N ASP A 117 -16.95 -4.70 -4.62
CA ASP A 117 -17.59 -5.29 -3.43
C ASP A 117 -16.81 -6.51 -2.93
N ASP A 118 -16.22 -7.29 -3.83
CA ASP A 118 -15.32 -8.40 -3.48
C ASP A 118 -14.07 -7.92 -2.73
N ASP A 119 -13.55 -6.73 -3.06
CA ASP A 119 -12.39 -6.15 -2.37
C ASP A 119 -12.75 -5.72 -0.95
N VAL A 120 -14.00 -5.37 -0.67
CA VAL A 120 -14.50 -5.12 0.69
C VAL A 120 -14.42 -6.41 1.51
N VAL A 121 -14.89 -7.52 0.96
CA VAL A 121 -14.89 -8.82 1.66
C VAL A 121 -13.46 -9.30 1.91
N ILE A 122 -12.60 -9.26 0.89
CA ILE A 122 -11.19 -9.62 1.02
C ILE A 122 -10.48 -8.69 2.00
N GLY A 123 -10.73 -7.38 1.90
CA GLY A 123 -10.19 -6.36 2.79
C GLY A 123 -10.55 -6.60 4.25
N LYS A 124 -11.79 -7.02 4.55
CA LYS A 124 -12.22 -7.42 5.90
C LYS A 124 -11.35 -8.53 6.47
N VAL A 125 -11.06 -9.58 5.67
CA VAL A 125 -10.21 -10.69 6.10
C VAL A 125 -8.78 -10.21 6.41
N PHE A 126 -8.19 -9.40 5.53
CA PHE A 126 -6.88 -8.80 5.79
C PHE A 126 -6.88 -7.97 7.09
N MET A 127 -7.88 -7.12 7.28
CA MET A 127 -7.94 -6.23 8.44
C MET A 127 -8.16 -7.00 9.75
N GLN A 128 -8.87 -8.12 9.72
CA GLN A 128 -8.99 -9.03 10.86
C GLN A 128 -7.61 -9.57 11.27
N GLU A 129 -6.80 -10.04 10.31
CA GLU A 129 -5.43 -10.51 10.57
C GLU A 129 -4.53 -9.40 11.13
N PHE A 130 -4.65 -8.17 10.60
CA PHE A 130 -3.92 -7.01 11.14
C PHE A 130 -4.32 -6.69 12.58
N LYS A 131 -5.61 -6.77 12.92
CA LYS A 131 -6.11 -6.56 14.29
C LYS A 131 -5.57 -7.60 15.26
N GLU A 132 -5.44 -8.84 14.81
CA GLU A 132 -4.93 -9.96 15.62
C GLU A 132 -3.40 -10.01 15.70
N ARG A 133 -2.69 -9.25 14.86
CA ARG A 133 -1.22 -9.32 14.75
C ARG A 133 -0.47 -9.10 16.05
N ARG A 134 -1.03 -8.32 17.00
CA ARG A 134 -0.42 -8.13 18.33
C ARG A 134 -0.31 -9.42 19.15
N ARG A 135 -1.07 -10.48 18.83
CA ARG A 135 -0.89 -11.82 19.41
C ARG A 135 0.48 -12.41 19.08
N ALA A 136 0.95 -12.19 17.84
CA ALA A 136 2.25 -12.68 17.37
C ALA A 136 3.40 -11.68 17.64
N SER A 137 3.09 -10.38 17.70
CA SER A 137 4.08 -9.32 17.90
C SER A 137 3.55 -8.28 18.89
N PRO A 138 3.75 -8.48 20.21
CA PRO A 138 3.18 -7.61 21.24
C PRO A 138 3.58 -6.14 21.13
N THR A 139 4.78 -5.89 20.60
CA THR A 139 5.37 -4.56 20.40
C THR A 139 4.84 -3.83 19.17
N ALA A 140 4.13 -4.50 18.24
CA ALA A 140 3.63 -3.89 17.02
C ALA A 140 2.53 -2.84 17.28
N PRO A 141 2.32 -1.88 16.35
CA PRO A 141 1.20 -0.96 16.41
C PRO A 141 -0.15 -1.69 16.56
N GLN A 142 -1.08 -1.07 17.30
CA GLN A 142 -2.45 -1.57 17.32
C GLN A 142 -3.18 -1.09 16.06
N VAL A 143 -3.89 -2.00 15.41
CA VAL A 143 -4.71 -1.70 14.23
C VAL A 143 -6.18 -1.90 14.57
N LEU A 144 -7.01 -0.92 14.22
CA LEU A 144 -8.46 -1.00 14.29
C LEU A 144 -9.03 -0.81 12.90
N PHE A 145 -10.10 -1.52 12.59
CA PHE A 145 -10.81 -1.41 11.34
C PHE A 145 -12.29 -1.24 11.60
N LYS A 146 -12.90 -0.27 10.91
CA LYS A 146 -14.35 -0.07 10.88
C LYS A 146 -14.77 0.10 9.43
N LEU A 147 -15.63 -0.79 8.94
CA LEU A 147 -16.39 -0.49 7.75
C LEU A 147 -17.57 0.39 8.17
N LYS A 148 -17.86 1.41 7.38
CA LYS A 148 -19.10 2.15 7.56
C LYS A 148 -20.22 1.31 6.99
N ASP A 149 -20.80 0.44 7.82
CA ASP A 149 -22.02 -0.28 7.45
C ASP A 149 -23.14 0.75 7.26
N THR A 150 -23.81 0.66 6.12
CA THR A 150 -24.95 1.45 5.62
C THR A 150 -25.80 2.10 6.72
N ASP A 151 -25.83 3.45 6.71
CA ASP A 151 -26.97 4.33 7.12
C ASP A 151 -26.61 5.84 7.14
N ALA A 152 -25.41 6.26 6.75
CA ALA A 152 -25.03 7.68 6.76
C ALA A 152 -24.41 8.16 5.43
N ALA A 153 -25.24 8.71 4.55
CA ALA A 153 -25.05 9.77 3.53
C ALA A 153 -23.72 9.95 2.74
N VAL A 154 -22.68 9.13 2.90
CA VAL A 154 -21.41 9.21 2.16
C VAL A 154 -20.82 7.80 2.01
N GLY A 155 -21.01 7.22 0.82
CA GLY A 155 -20.26 6.11 0.20
C GLY A 155 -20.43 4.72 0.81
N ASP A 156 -21.05 3.79 0.08
CA ASP A 156 -21.35 2.42 0.53
C ASP A 156 -20.11 1.52 0.75
N ASN A 157 -18.90 1.94 0.34
CA ASN A 157 -17.68 1.12 0.38
C ASN A 157 -16.47 1.83 1.05
N VAL A 158 -16.72 2.66 2.07
CA VAL A 158 -15.65 3.35 2.81
C VAL A 158 -15.22 2.55 4.05
N GLY A 159 -13.93 2.22 4.12
CA GLY A 159 -13.29 1.61 5.28
C GLY A 159 -12.36 2.56 6.01
N TYR A 160 -12.49 2.64 7.33
CA TYR A 160 -11.59 3.39 8.20
C TYR A 160 -10.60 2.43 8.87
N ILE A 161 -9.32 2.63 8.60
CA ILE A 161 -8.22 1.84 9.16
C ILE A 161 -7.41 2.76 10.07
N THR A 162 -7.43 2.49 11.37
CA THR A 162 -6.71 3.27 12.38
C THR A 162 -5.48 2.51 12.86
N PHE A 163 -4.30 3.10 12.64
CA PHE A 163 -3.07 2.70 13.29
C PHE A 163 -2.86 3.53 14.55
N VAL A 164 -2.61 2.84 15.65
CA VAL A 164 -2.21 3.43 16.92
C VAL A 164 -0.72 3.17 17.11
N LEU A 165 0.06 4.23 16.97
CA LEU A 165 1.49 4.27 17.17
C LEU A 165 1.77 4.72 18.61
N PHE A 166 2.73 4.08 19.26
CA PHE A 166 3.12 4.34 20.65
C PHE A 166 4.49 5.03 20.65
N PRO A 167 4.98 5.57 21.78
CA PRO A 167 6.22 6.35 21.80
C PRO A 167 7.43 5.62 21.19
N HIS A 168 7.53 4.30 21.37
CA HIS A 168 8.60 3.49 20.77
C HIS A 168 8.52 3.33 19.24
N HIS A 169 7.38 3.66 18.63
CA HIS A 169 7.20 3.75 17.17
C HIS A 169 7.48 5.15 16.62
N CYS A 170 7.35 6.18 17.45
CA CYS A 170 7.41 7.60 17.04
C CYS A 170 8.77 8.25 17.30
N ASN A 171 9.66 7.61 18.07
CA ASN A 171 10.96 8.16 18.43
C ASN A 171 11.88 8.38 17.22
N ALA A 172 12.92 9.20 17.41
CA ALA A 172 13.85 9.57 16.36
C ALA A 172 14.65 8.37 15.77
N SER A 173 14.76 7.26 16.49
CA SER A 173 15.39 6.03 16.00
C SER A 173 14.45 5.17 15.14
N ALA A 174 13.14 5.31 15.29
CA ALA A 174 12.12 4.58 14.52
C ALA A 174 11.76 5.27 13.20
N ARG A 175 12.76 5.74 12.43
CA ARG A 175 12.57 6.39 11.12
C ARG A 175 11.84 5.48 10.11
N ASP A 176 11.94 4.18 10.29
CA ASP A 176 11.27 3.17 9.45
C ASP A 176 9.76 3.14 9.63
N THR A 177 9.22 3.63 10.75
CA THR A 177 7.77 3.73 10.95
C THR A 177 7.13 4.58 9.86
N ILE A 178 7.75 5.71 9.51
CA ILE A 178 7.28 6.58 8.43
C ILE A 178 7.33 5.84 7.08
N ASN A 179 8.39 5.05 6.84
CA ASN A 179 8.55 4.27 5.61
C ASN A 179 7.41 3.25 5.43
N LEU A 180 6.99 2.60 6.51
CA LEU A 180 5.92 1.61 6.50
C LEU A 180 4.53 2.25 6.45
N ILE A 181 4.27 3.25 7.28
CA ILE A 181 2.91 3.82 7.40
C ILE A 181 2.49 4.57 6.14
N HIS A 182 3.41 5.29 5.48
CA HIS A 182 3.06 6.03 4.25
C HIS A 182 2.82 5.10 3.05
N THR A 183 3.41 3.89 3.06
CA THR A 183 3.21 2.88 2.01
C THR A 183 2.01 1.98 2.26
N PHE A 184 1.45 1.96 3.48
CA PHE A 184 0.31 1.11 3.83
C PHE A 184 -0.87 1.26 2.84
N ARG A 185 -1.10 2.50 2.40
CA ARG A 185 -2.10 2.83 1.37
C ARG A 185 -1.91 2.03 0.09
N ASP A 186 -0.68 1.90 -0.40
CA ASP A 186 -0.38 1.15 -1.63
C ASP A 186 -0.30 -0.36 -1.35
N TYR A 187 0.14 -0.72 -0.13
CA TYR A 187 0.29 -2.09 0.34
C TYR A 187 -1.03 -2.87 0.32
N LEU A 188 -2.10 -2.31 0.90
CA LEU A 188 -3.35 -3.05 1.06
C LEU A 188 -4.00 -3.40 -0.30
N PRO A 189 -4.27 -2.43 -1.21
CA PRO A 189 -4.83 -2.75 -2.53
C PRO A 189 -3.92 -3.65 -3.37
N TYR A 190 -2.59 -3.51 -3.23
CA TYR A 190 -1.64 -4.40 -3.90
C TYR A 190 -1.82 -5.86 -3.42
N HIS A 191 -1.89 -6.09 -2.11
CA HIS A 191 -2.04 -7.43 -1.56
C HIS A 191 -3.42 -8.04 -1.82
N ILE A 192 -4.49 -7.23 -1.88
CA ILE A 192 -5.82 -7.68 -2.31
C ILE A 192 -5.75 -8.20 -3.76
N LYS A 193 -5.20 -7.40 -4.68
CA LYS A 193 -5.04 -7.82 -6.08
C LYS A 193 -4.17 -9.06 -6.24
N ARG A 194 -3.09 -9.15 -5.47
CA ARG A 194 -2.20 -10.33 -5.47
C ARG A 194 -2.92 -11.58 -4.96
N LEU A 195 -3.77 -11.46 -3.94
CA LEU A 195 -4.59 -12.57 -3.46
C LEU A 195 -5.61 -13.01 -4.51
N LYS A 196 -6.29 -12.06 -5.20
CA LYS A 196 -7.19 -12.38 -6.32
C LYS A 196 -6.45 -13.16 -7.41
N ALA A 197 -5.27 -12.70 -7.83
CA ALA A 197 -4.45 -13.42 -8.81
C ALA A 197 -4.06 -14.83 -8.34
N TYR A 198 -3.73 -15.01 -7.06
CA TYR A 198 -3.44 -16.33 -6.50
C TYR A 198 -4.66 -17.26 -6.54
N ILE A 199 -5.85 -16.76 -6.16
CA ILE A 199 -7.10 -17.52 -6.23
C ILE A 199 -7.39 -17.95 -7.69
N HIS A 200 -7.17 -17.08 -8.67
CA HIS A 200 -7.33 -17.43 -10.08
C HIS A 200 -6.40 -18.58 -10.50
N THR A 201 -5.15 -18.59 -10.04
CA THR A 201 -4.23 -19.72 -10.27
C THR A 201 -4.77 -21.01 -9.67
N CYS A 202 -5.25 -20.99 -8.42
CA CYS A 202 -5.85 -22.16 -7.78
C CYS A 202 -7.08 -22.68 -8.53
N MET A 203 -7.96 -21.78 -8.98
CA MET A 203 -9.13 -22.12 -9.79
C MET A 203 -8.71 -22.74 -11.13
N GLY A 204 -7.67 -22.22 -11.78
CA GLY A 204 -7.11 -22.78 -13.01
C GLY A 204 -6.60 -24.20 -12.82
N THR A 205 -5.80 -24.44 -11.78
CA THR A 205 -5.33 -25.79 -11.42
C THR A 205 -6.50 -26.74 -11.18
N LYS A 206 -7.49 -26.33 -10.39
CA LYS A 206 -8.64 -27.18 -10.08
C LYS A 206 -9.52 -27.47 -11.30
N THR A 207 -9.66 -26.50 -12.20
CA THR A 207 -10.37 -26.69 -13.47
C THR A 207 -9.64 -27.70 -14.36
N SER A 208 -8.30 -27.65 -14.39
CA SER A 208 -7.49 -28.66 -15.07
C SER A 208 -7.73 -30.06 -14.52
N ASP A 209 -7.74 -30.23 -13.19
CA ASP A 209 -8.07 -31.51 -12.56
C ASP A 209 -9.44 -32.04 -13.01
N PHE A 210 -10.46 -31.17 -13.01
CA PHE A 210 -11.80 -31.56 -13.43
C PHE A 210 -11.87 -31.95 -14.90
N LEU A 211 -11.17 -31.24 -15.77
CA LEU A 211 -11.07 -31.60 -17.19
C LEU A 211 -10.38 -32.94 -17.38
N GLU A 212 -9.35 -33.27 -16.60
CA GLU A 212 -8.73 -34.60 -16.64
C GLU A 212 -9.72 -35.70 -16.25
N VAL A 213 -10.48 -35.51 -15.17
CA VAL A 213 -11.49 -36.49 -14.73
C VAL A 213 -12.56 -36.68 -15.81
N LEU A 214 -13.03 -35.59 -16.41
CA LEU A 214 -14.01 -35.64 -17.52
C LEU A 214 -13.45 -36.35 -18.75
N ASN A 215 -12.19 -36.09 -19.10
CA ASN A 215 -11.54 -36.75 -20.24
C ASN A 215 -11.35 -38.26 -19.98
N ARG A 216 -11.02 -38.67 -18.75
CA ARG A 216 -10.95 -40.09 -18.35
C ARG A 216 -12.31 -40.79 -18.37
N ALA A 217 -13.40 -40.06 -18.18
CA ALA A 217 -14.76 -40.60 -18.22
C ALA A 217 -15.31 -40.75 -19.66
N ARG A 218 -14.64 -40.16 -20.67
CA ARG A 218 -15.03 -40.39 -22.07
C ARG A 218 -14.71 -41.84 -22.44
N PRO A 219 -15.67 -42.59 -23.01
CA PRO A 219 -15.38 -43.91 -23.53
C PRO A 219 -14.26 -43.79 -24.56
N ASP A 220 -13.21 -44.61 -24.43
CA ASP A 220 -12.21 -44.71 -25.49
C ASP A 220 -12.92 -44.97 -26.81
N ALA A 221 -12.54 -44.22 -27.85
CA ALA A 221 -13.01 -44.53 -29.19
C ALA A 221 -12.63 -45.99 -29.44
N LYS A 222 -13.65 -46.88 -29.51
CA LYS A 222 -13.45 -48.31 -29.74
C LYS A 222 -12.42 -48.43 -30.85
N LYS A 223 -11.26 -49.03 -30.56
CA LYS A 223 -10.30 -49.41 -31.61
C LYS A 223 -11.10 -50.22 -32.61
N LYS A 224 -11.48 -49.59 -33.72
CA LYS A 224 -12.16 -50.28 -34.81
C LYS A 224 -11.10 -51.23 -35.33
N GLU A 225 -11.18 -52.50 -34.95
CA GLU A 225 -10.36 -53.53 -35.59
C GLU A 225 -10.58 -53.38 -37.09
N MET A 226 -9.57 -52.89 -37.80
CA MET A 226 -9.59 -52.89 -39.25
C MET A 226 -9.48 -54.34 -39.69
N LYS A 227 -10.63 -54.98 -39.89
CA LYS A 227 -10.72 -56.30 -40.50
C LYS A 227 -10.67 -56.12 -42.01
N THR A 228 -9.81 -56.89 -42.67
CA THR A 228 -9.87 -57.05 -44.13
C THR A 228 -11.15 -57.82 -44.51
N ILE A 229 -11.64 -57.66 -45.75
CA ILE A 229 -12.86 -58.31 -46.28
C ILE A 229 -12.85 -59.84 -46.09
N THR A 230 -11.68 -60.46 -45.94
CA THR A 230 -11.46 -61.90 -45.71
C THR A 230 -11.30 -62.30 -44.23
N GLY A 231 -11.53 -61.39 -43.29
CA GLY A 231 -11.61 -61.70 -41.85
C GLY A 231 -10.29 -61.86 -41.11
N LYS A 232 -9.14 -61.48 -41.70
CA LYS A 232 -7.84 -61.51 -41.01
C LYS A 232 -7.58 -60.19 -40.27
N THR A 233 -7.23 -60.30 -38.99
CA THR A 233 -6.86 -59.19 -38.10
C THR A 233 -5.38 -58.84 -38.26
N PHE A 234 -5.05 -57.54 -38.29
CA PHE A 234 -3.66 -57.09 -38.26
C PHE A 234 -3.11 -57.19 -36.83
N SER A 235 -2.26 -58.17 -36.57
CA SER A 235 -1.42 -58.21 -35.37
C SER A 235 -0.16 -57.39 -35.64
N SER A 236 0.00 -56.26 -34.95
CA SER A 236 1.29 -55.59 -34.84
C SER A 236 2.13 -56.38 -33.84
N HIS A 237 3.24 -56.95 -34.30
CA HIS A 237 4.37 -57.26 -33.43
C HIS A 237 5.13 -55.97 -33.10
#